data_AF-A0A392Q838-F1
#
_entry.id   AF-A0A392Q838-F1
#
_cell.length_a   1.000
_cell.length_b   1.000
_cell.length_c   1.000
_cell.angle_alpha   90.00
_cell.angle_beta   90.00
_cell.angle_gamma   90.00
#
_symmetry.space_group_name_H-M   'P 1'
#
loop_
_entity.id
_entity.type
_entity.pdbx_description
1 polymer ?
#
loop_
_entity_poly.entity_id
_entity_poly.type
_entity_poly.pdbx_seq_one_letter_code
_entity_poly.pdbx_strand_id
1 'polypeptide(L)'
;KVFSGHKELLDSGLCDVLVVSTPNMTHYNILMDIINHSKPHHVLVEKPLCTTVSHCKEVVRAARKRPDILVQVGLEYRYMPPVAKLIEIVNGGSLGHVRMVSIREHRFPFLVKVRFYPTN
;
A
#
# COMPACT_ATOMS: atom_id res chain seq x y z
N LYS A 1 -20.08 0.81 -11.26
CA LYS A 1 -19.86 1.76 -12.38
C LYS A 1 -18.43 1.60 -12.85
N VAL A 2 -18.18 1.63 -14.15
CA VAL A 2 -16.82 1.57 -14.71
C VAL A 2 -16.48 2.96 -15.23
N PHE A 3 -15.23 3.36 -15.05
CA PHE A 3 -14.69 4.65 -15.47
C PHE A 3 -13.52 4.43 -16.42
N SER A 4 -13.30 5.37 -17.34
CA SER A 4 -12.20 5.30 -18.30
C SER A 4 -10.83 5.54 -17.65
N GLY A 5 -10.80 6.21 -16.49
CA GLY A 5 -9.58 6.46 -15.71
C GLY A 5 -9.86 6.96 -14.30
N HIS A 6 -8.82 7.08 -13.48
CA HIS A 6 -8.94 7.46 -12.06
C HIS A 6 -9.42 8.90 -11.87
N LYS A 7 -9.11 9.82 -12.80
CA LYS A 7 -9.59 11.21 -12.72
C LYS A 7 -11.12 11.30 -12.82
N GLU A 8 -11.72 10.55 -13.75
CA GLU A 8 -13.17 10.48 -13.89
C GLU A 8 -13.83 9.87 -12.64
N LEU A 9 -13.20 8.86 -12.04
CA LEU A 9 -13.62 8.30 -10.76
C LEU A 9 -13.58 9.35 -9.63
N LEU A 10 -12.51 10.14 -9.53
CA LEU A 10 -12.36 11.22 -8.53
C LEU A 10 -13.42 12.31 -8.68
N ASP A 11 -13.73 12.70 -9.91
CA ASP A 11 -14.73 13.73 -10.21
C ASP A 11 -16.16 13.24 -9.93
N SER A 12 -16.39 11.93 -10.02
CA SER A 12 -17.71 11.32 -9.92
C SER A 12 -18.42 11.56 -8.59
N GLY A 13 -17.68 11.80 -7.50
CA GLY A 13 -18.23 11.96 -6.15
C GLY A 13 -18.92 10.71 -5.59
N LEU A 14 -18.60 9.52 -6.12
CA LEU A 14 -19.24 8.27 -5.72
C LEU A 14 -18.48 7.48 -4.63
N CYS A 15 -17.29 7.91 -4.23
CA CYS A 15 -16.44 7.15 -3.32
C CYS A 15 -15.70 8.07 -2.34
N ASP A 16 -15.66 7.68 -1.07
CA ASP A 16 -14.86 8.35 -0.02
C ASP A 16 -13.46 7.74 0.11
N VAL A 17 -13.28 6.49 -0.31
CA VAL A 17 -12.05 5.70 -0.16
C VAL A 17 -11.66 5.09 -1.50
N LEU A 18 -10.37 5.14 -1.82
CA LEU A 18 -9.78 4.60 -3.04
C LEU A 18 -8.74 3.52 -2.71
N VAL A 19 -8.77 2.45 -3.49
CA VAL A 19 -7.73 1.40 -3.44
C VAL A 19 -6.89 1.50 -4.71
N VAL A 20 -5.59 1.77 -4.54
CA VAL A 20 -4.64 1.89 -5.65
C VAL A 20 -3.85 0.59 -5.76
N SER A 21 -4.31 -0.29 -6.64
CA SER A 21 -3.67 -1.58 -6.98
C SER A 21 -3.21 -1.63 -8.44
N THR A 22 -2.85 -0.48 -9.01
CA THR A 22 -2.30 -0.36 -10.37
C THR A 22 -0.84 -0.86 -10.41
N PRO A 23 -0.18 -0.98 -11.57
CA PRO A 23 1.22 -1.40 -11.56
C PRO A 23 2.14 -0.30 -10.96
N ASN A 24 3.25 -0.71 -10.34
CA ASN A 24 3.99 0.12 -9.37
C ASN A 24 4.41 1.52 -9.86
N MET A 25 4.72 1.67 -11.15
CA MET A 25 5.22 2.93 -11.72
C MET A 25 4.14 4.01 -11.89
N THR A 26 2.85 3.67 -11.81
CA THR A 26 1.76 4.65 -11.87
C THR A 26 1.40 5.22 -10.51
N HIS A 27 1.81 4.57 -9.41
CA HIS A 27 1.40 4.94 -8.05
C HIS A 27 1.66 6.40 -7.74
N TYR A 28 2.85 6.91 -8.09
CA TYR A 28 3.22 8.30 -7.80
C TYR A 28 2.23 9.30 -8.39
N ASN A 29 1.98 9.24 -9.70
CA ASN A 29 1.10 10.18 -10.38
C ASN A 29 -0.35 10.07 -9.88
N ILE A 30 -0.84 8.83 -9.71
CA ILE A 30 -2.20 8.59 -9.20
C ILE A 30 -2.35 9.13 -7.77
N LEU A 31 -1.39 8.86 -6.89
CA LEU A 31 -1.44 9.37 -5.51
C LEU A 31 -1.40 10.89 -5.46
N MET A 32 -0.55 11.54 -6.26
CA MET A 32 -0.50 13.00 -6.33
C MET A 32 -1.80 13.59 -6.87
N ASP A 33 -2.42 12.96 -7.88
CA ASP A 33 -3.74 13.37 -8.39
C ASP A 33 -4.80 13.27 -7.28
N ILE A 34 -4.84 12.16 -6.53
CA ILE A 34 -5.79 11.96 -5.43
C ILE A 34 -5.56 12.96 -4.30
N ILE A 35 -4.31 13.10 -3.83
CA ILE A 35 -3.96 13.96 -2.68
C ILE A 35 -4.17 15.44 -2.98
N ASN A 36 -3.98 15.87 -4.23
CA ASN A 36 -4.21 17.25 -4.64
C ASN A 36 -5.65 17.52 -5.10
N HIS A 37 -6.51 16.50 -5.13
CA HIS A 37 -7.90 16.67 -5.53
C HIS A 37 -8.65 17.55 -4.52
N SER A 38 -9.57 18.38 -5.04
CA SER A 38 -10.33 19.34 -4.24
C SER A 38 -11.22 18.65 -3.19
N LYS A 39 -11.85 17.55 -3.58
CA LYS A 39 -12.61 16.68 -2.67
C LYS A 39 -11.67 15.72 -1.92
N PRO A 40 -11.86 15.52 -0.60
CA PRO A 40 -11.09 14.56 0.18
C PRO A 40 -11.39 13.13 -0.27
N HIS A 41 -10.34 12.32 -0.40
CA HIS A 41 -10.46 10.88 -0.61
C HIS A 41 -9.40 10.18 0.24
N HIS A 42 -9.82 9.22 1.06
CA HIS A 42 -8.89 8.34 1.75
C HIS A 42 -8.30 7.34 0.74
N VAL A 43 -7.06 6.91 0.97
CA VAL A 43 -6.36 6.01 0.05
C VAL A 43 -5.71 4.86 0.79
N LEU A 44 -5.93 3.65 0.28
CA LEU A 44 -5.10 2.48 0.54
C LEU A 44 -4.35 2.12 -0.75
N VAL A 45 -3.03 2.27 -0.77
CA VAL A 45 -2.19 1.94 -1.94
C VAL A 45 -1.41 0.67 -1.70
N GLU A 46 -1.37 -0.21 -2.71
CA GLU A 46 -0.53 -1.39 -2.68
C GLU A 46 0.96 -1.04 -2.56
N LYS A 47 1.73 -1.94 -1.96
CA LYS A 47 3.18 -1.79 -1.91
C LYS A 47 3.80 -2.09 -3.29
N PRO A 48 4.91 -1.44 -3.65
CA PRO A 48 5.56 -0.32 -2.95
C PRO A 48 4.78 1.00 -3.14
N LEU A 49 4.92 1.92 -2.18
CA LEU A 49 4.31 3.25 -2.26
C LEU A 49 4.67 3.98 -3.57
N CYS A 50 5.95 4.01 -3.92
CA CYS A 50 6.47 4.48 -5.22
C CYS A 50 7.72 3.66 -5.60
N THR A 51 8.18 3.80 -6.84
CA THR A 51 9.39 3.14 -7.34
C THR A 51 10.70 3.81 -6.90
N THR A 52 10.65 5.05 -6.39
CA THR A 52 11.83 5.79 -5.90
C THR A 52 11.57 6.39 -4.52
N VAL A 53 12.64 6.55 -3.73
CA VAL A 53 12.56 7.18 -2.41
C VAL A 53 12.18 8.66 -2.51
N SER A 54 12.61 9.37 -3.57
CA SER A 54 12.23 10.78 -3.77
C SER A 54 10.71 10.93 -3.91
N HIS A 55 10.11 10.13 -4.79
CA HIS A 55 8.65 10.13 -4.99
C HIS A 55 7.91 9.75 -3.69
N CYS A 56 8.40 8.75 -2.94
CA CYS A 56 7.84 8.44 -1.63
C CYS A 56 7.85 9.65 -0.68
N LYS A 57 8.97 10.38 -0.61
CA LYS A 57 9.09 11.60 0.22
C LYS A 57 8.16 12.72 -0.23
N GLU A 58 7.93 12.86 -1.54
CA GLU A 58 6.99 13.83 -2.12
C GLU A 58 5.55 13.52 -1.72
N VAL A 59 5.12 12.26 -1.91
CA VAL A 59 3.78 11.80 -1.53
C VAL A 59 3.54 11.98 -0.03
N VAL A 60 4.49 11.58 0.83
CA VAL A 60 4.36 11.74 2.28
C VAL A 60 4.25 13.22 2.68
N ARG A 61 5.03 14.11 2.05
CA ARG A 61 4.92 15.55 2.29
C ARG A 61 3.59 16.12 1.84
N ALA A 62 3.07 15.68 0.70
CA ALA A 62 1.77 16.11 0.20
C ALA A 62 0.63 15.62 1.11
N ALA A 63 0.63 14.34 1.49
CA ALA A 63 -0.37 13.75 2.37
C ALA A 63 -0.40 14.43 3.75
N ARG A 64 0.76 14.78 4.33
CA ARG A 64 0.83 15.51 5.61
C ARG A 64 0.20 16.90 5.58
N LYS A 65 0.04 17.51 4.40
CA LYS A 65 -0.64 18.80 4.24
C LYS A 65 -2.17 18.67 4.15
N ARG A 66 -2.70 17.44 4.14
CA ARG A 66 -4.12 17.11 4.03
C ARG A 66 -4.61 16.40 5.30
N PRO A 67 -4.92 17.14 6.38
CA PRO A 67 -5.37 16.54 7.63
C PRO A 67 -6.76 15.88 7.53
N ASP A 68 -7.48 16.15 6.44
CA ASP A 68 -8.80 15.67 6.10
C ASP A 68 -8.79 14.31 5.38
N ILE A 69 -7.62 13.77 5.02
CA ILE A 69 -7.51 12.47 4.34
C ILE A 69 -6.57 11.53 5.10
N LEU A 70 -6.73 10.23 4.84
CA LEU A 70 -5.85 9.18 5.34
C LEU A 70 -5.20 8.50 4.14
N VAL A 71 -3.86 8.40 4.16
CA VAL A 71 -3.10 7.66 3.14
C VAL A 71 -2.38 6.51 3.84
N GLN A 72 -2.74 5.28 3.49
CA GLN A 72 -2.13 4.06 3.99
C GLN A 72 -1.50 3.24 2.85
N VAL A 73 -0.43 2.52 3.19
CA VAL A 73 0.18 1.54 2.31
C VAL A 73 -0.23 0.15 2.77
N GLY A 74 -0.61 -0.72 1.84
CA GLY A 74 -0.85 -2.14 2.04
C GLY A 74 0.44 -2.82 2.52
N LEU A 75 0.59 -2.90 3.84
CA LEU A 75 1.68 -3.58 4.55
C LEU A 75 1.07 -4.71 5.38
N GLU A 76 0.42 -5.63 4.69
CA GLU A 76 -0.43 -6.69 5.24
C GLU A 76 0.31 -7.61 6.22
N TYR A 77 1.62 -7.77 6.05
CA TYR A 77 2.45 -8.58 6.97
C TYR A 77 2.45 -8.03 8.40
N ARG A 78 2.17 -6.74 8.61
CA ARG A 78 2.04 -6.14 9.95
C ARG A 78 0.87 -6.70 10.75
N TYR A 79 -0.10 -7.33 10.08
CA TYR A 79 -1.29 -7.91 10.68
C TYR A 79 -1.24 -9.44 10.77
N MET A 80 -0.14 -10.08 10.36
CA MET A 80 0.01 -11.52 10.47
C MET A 80 0.09 -11.95 11.94
N PRO A 81 -0.64 -12.98 12.39
CA PRO A 81 -0.63 -13.42 13.79
C PRO A 81 0.77 -13.71 14.35
N PRO A 82 1.72 -14.35 13.61
CA PRO A 82 3.08 -14.54 14.11
C PRO A 82 3.83 -13.23 14.37
N VAL A 83 3.63 -12.22 13.52
CA VAL A 83 4.27 -10.89 13.67
C VAL A 83 3.67 -10.16 14.87
N ALA A 84 2.35 -10.18 15.01
CA ALA A 84 1.67 -9.60 16.17
C ALA A 84 2.14 -10.24 17.49
N LYS A 85 2.24 -11.58 17.53
CA LYS A 85 2.72 -12.30 18.72
C LYS A 85 4.20 -12.02 19.02
N LEU A 86 5.04 -11.93 17.99
CA LEU A 86 6.44 -11.53 18.16
C LEU A 86 6.55 -10.16 18.82
N ILE A 87 5.79 -9.17 18.33
CA ILE A 87 5.77 -7.81 18.89
C ILE A 87 5.27 -7.82 20.35
N GLU A 88 4.22 -8.59 20.65
CA GLU A 88 3.70 -8.75 22.01
C GLU A 88 4.76 -9.29 22.97
N ILE A 89 5.48 -10.36 22.59
CA ILE A 89 6.53 -10.97 23.43
C ILE A 89 7.69 -9.99 23.65
N VAL A 90 8.12 -9.29 22.59
CA VAL A 90 9.21 -8.30 22.68
C VAL A 90 8.82 -7.15 23.61
N ASN A 91 7.59 -6.62 23.49
CA ASN A 91 7.11 -5.53 24.33
C ASN A 91 6.76 -5.99 25.76
N GLY A 92 6.50 -7.27 25.97
CA GLY A 92 6.21 -7.85 27.28
C GLY A 92 7.41 -7.92 28.23
N GLY A 93 8.62 -7.61 27.76
CA GLY A 93 9.83 -7.50 28.59
C GLY A 93 10.43 -8.83 29.06
N SER A 94 9.79 -9.97 28.78
CA SER A 94 10.24 -11.30 29.21
C SER A 94 11.56 -11.75 28.58
N LEU A 95 11.94 -11.16 27.45
CA LEU A 95 13.19 -11.45 26.73
C LEU A 95 14.38 -10.61 27.21
N GLY A 96 14.17 -9.65 28.11
CA GLY A 96 15.18 -8.65 28.45
C GLY A 96 15.58 -7.81 27.22
N HIS A 97 16.88 -7.53 27.05
CA HIS A 97 17.37 -6.76 25.91
C HIS A 97 17.52 -7.64 24.66
N VAL A 98 16.68 -7.42 23.67
CA VAL A 98 16.79 -8.06 22.35
C VAL A 98 18.14 -7.71 21.71
N ARG A 99 18.96 -8.72 21.42
CA ARG A 99 20.27 -8.56 20.77
C ARG A 99 20.25 -8.90 19.28
N MET A 100 19.39 -9.82 18.85
CA MET A 100 19.32 -10.32 17.49
C MET A 100 17.90 -10.73 17.13
N VAL A 101 17.50 -10.45 15.88
CA VAL A 101 16.26 -10.96 15.27
C VAL A 101 16.64 -11.66 13.97
N SER A 102 16.13 -12.87 13.76
CA SER A 102 16.27 -13.63 12.51
C SER A 102 14.89 -13.97 11.97
N ILE A 103 14.68 -13.69 10.68
CA ILE A 103 13.42 -13.96 9.99
C ILE A 103 13.74 -14.84 8.80
N ARG A 104 13.05 -15.98 8.67
CA ARG A 104 13.13 -16.87 7.53
C ARG A 104 11.76 -17.02 6.91
N GLU A 105 11.64 -16.59 5.67
CA GLU A 105 10.44 -16.79 4.87
C GLU A 105 10.63 -18.04 3.99
N HIS A 106 9.80 -19.06 4.21
CA HIS A 106 9.75 -20.21 3.33
C HIS A 106 8.66 -19.98 2.28
N ARG A 107 9.08 -19.84 1.03
CA ARG A 107 8.16 -19.85 -0.11
C ARG A 107 8.24 -21.20 -0.81
N PHE A 108 7.08 -21.83 -1.00
CA PHE A 108 6.99 -22.91 -1.98
C PHE A 108 7.43 -22.39 -3.36
N PRO A 109 7.99 -23.24 -4.22
CA PRO A 109 8.33 -22.83 -5.58
C PRO A 109 7.16 -22.13 -6.23
N PHE A 110 7.42 -21.07 -7.01
CA PHE A 110 6.36 -20.44 -7.80
C PHE A 110 5.66 -21.54 -8.59
N LEU A 111 4.33 -21.64 -8.44
CA LEU A 111 3.54 -22.55 -9.24
C LEU A 111 3.84 -22.25 -10.72
N VAL A 112 4.06 -23.30 -11.51
CA VAL A 112 4.26 -23.15 -12.95
C VAL A 112 3.04 -22.40 -13.48
N LYS A 113 3.27 -21.19 -14.01
CA LYS A 113 2.21 -20.36 -14.56
C LYS A 113 1.52 -21.19 -15.66
N VAL A 114 0.24 -21.53 -15.45
CA VAL A 114 -0.55 -22.21 -16.48
C VAL A 114 -0.48 -21.33 -17.72
N ARG A 115 -0.04 -21.94 -18.84
CA ARG A 115 0.23 -21.27 -20.11
C ARG A 115 -0.92 -20.34 -20.49
N PHE A 116 -0.56 -19.18 -21.05
CA PHE A 116 -1.47 -18.25 -21.71
C PHE A 116 -2.48 -19.01 -22.58
N TYR A 117 -3.77 -18.74 -22.41
CA TYR A 117 -4.79 -19.16 -23.36
C TYR A 117 -4.40 -18.62 -24.75
N PRO A 118 -4.43 -19.44 -25.82
CA PRO A 118 -4.31 -18.92 -27.17
C PRO A 118 -5.52 -18.01 -27.42
N THR A 119 -5.26 -16.73 -27.68
CA THR A 119 -6.24 -15.82 -28.25
C THR A 119 -6.52 -16.27 -29.68
N ASN A 120 -7.73 -16.72 -29.96
CA ASN A 120 -8.30 -16.77 -31.31
C ASN A 120 -8.49 -15.35 -31.85
#